data_AF-A0A1I8NEC0-F1
#
_entry.id   AF-A0A1I8NEC0-F1
#
_cell.length_a   1.000
_cell.length_b   1.000
_cell.length_c   1.000
_cell.angle_alpha   90.00
_cell.angle_beta   90.00
_cell.angle_gamma   90.00
#
_symmetry.space_group_name_H-M   'P 1'
#
loop_
_entity.id
_entity.type
_entity.pdbx_description
1 polymer ?
#
loop_
_entity_poly.entity_id
_entity_poly.type
_entity_poly.pdbx_seq_one_letter_code
_entity_poly.pdbx_strand_id
1 'polypeptide(L)'
;MVREDLVAQLRLAGVNFPPTATIAQLRELLREVVGASVSSSASSSPTPIPPQGQAENVETQQQLDNAITPTTRQQADVLLQTPTTTKEMASKQGHANGQVVGVVTDKEGHASKRNEIASNPEHAGEQDKIMQELERQIKILKLKKEISELEEQLETRKSVATFSDVEGALPKFSGDNQLIITKWIQEFDNITNVMKCSKTEQFIYARRMLKGSAALFLRSTKSNSWEGLKKELVNEFGRVVGAKEALRKLGARKWDKQNESLHRYVLEMQELAEDTPLSQKEIVEYIVDGMLDKSVAASISFKVVTVAEFKELIPKYEKMVADRKQYQPKSDVVKQAPPTVKCFRCSKYGHYSTTCTEGQRPIACFTCGKKGHMKINCPLRTVAAIPDEEEVDWNIRPM
;
A
#
# COMPACT_ATOMS: atom_id res chain seq x y z
N MET A 1 -8.13 -8.75 26.67
CA MET A 1 -8.79 -7.56 27.25
C MET A 1 -10.18 -7.38 26.65
N VAL A 2 -11.20 -7.76 27.42
CA VAL A 2 -12.62 -7.46 27.15
C VAL A 2 -12.97 -6.03 27.61
N ARG A 3 -14.24 -5.61 27.51
CA ARG A 3 -14.67 -4.23 27.84
C ARG A 3 -14.50 -3.95 29.34
N GLU A 4 -14.81 -4.96 30.15
CA GLU A 4 -14.80 -4.96 31.61
C GLU A 4 -13.38 -4.68 32.14
N ASP A 5 -12.37 -5.36 31.60
CA ASP A 5 -10.95 -5.17 31.95
C ASP A 5 -10.51 -3.71 31.78
N LEU A 6 -10.87 -3.10 30.64
CA LEU A 6 -10.49 -1.74 30.28
C LEU A 6 -11.21 -0.70 31.17
N VAL A 7 -12.50 -0.92 31.43
CA VAL A 7 -13.31 -0.10 32.34
C VAL A 7 -12.77 -0.18 33.78
N ALA A 8 -12.31 -1.35 34.22
CA ALA A 8 -11.70 -1.53 35.53
C ALA A 8 -10.34 -0.81 35.63
N GLN A 9 -9.45 -0.99 34.66
CA GLN A 9 -8.11 -0.36 34.67
C GLN A 9 -8.18 1.17 34.58
N LEU A 10 -9.06 1.73 33.74
CA LEU A 10 -9.27 3.18 33.67
C LEU A 10 -9.84 3.77 34.97
N ARG A 11 -10.73 3.05 35.66
CA ARG A 11 -11.25 3.45 36.98
C ARG A 11 -10.17 3.39 38.07
N LEU A 12 -9.33 2.36 38.07
CA LEU A 12 -8.18 2.25 38.97
C LEU A 12 -7.16 3.40 38.74
N ALA A 13 -7.03 3.86 37.50
CA ALA A 13 -6.21 5.02 37.15
C ALA A 13 -6.93 6.38 37.30
N GLY A 14 -8.14 6.42 37.88
CA GLY A 14 -8.89 7.66 38.16
C GLY A 14 -9.47 8.38 36.93
N VAL A 15 -9.48 7.73 35.76
CA VAL A 15 -9.89 8.35 34.49
C VAL A 15 -11.41 8.36 34.37
N ASN A 16 -11.99 9.53 34.09
CA ASN A 16 -13.41 9.66 33.74
C ASN A 16 -13.61 9.45 32.23
N PHE A 17 -14.60 8.64 31.88
CA PHE A 17 -14.99 8.34 30.49
C PHE A 17 -16.51 8.11 30.40
N PRO A 18 -17.15 8.45 29.26
CA PRO A 18 -18.59 8.26 29.11
C PRO A 18 -18.94 6.76 29.05
N PRO A 19 -20.10 6.33 29.61
CA PRO A 19 -20.49 4.92 29.64
C PRO A 19 -20.70 4.31 28.24
N THR A 20 -20.96 5.17 27.24
CA THR A 20 -21.11 4.84 25.82
C THR A 20 -19.78 4.66 25.07
N ALA A 21 -18.63 4.93 25.69
CA ALA A 21 -17.32 4.81 25.03
C ALA A 21 -17.10 3.43 24.38
N THR A 22 -16.51 3.41 23.19
CA THR A 22 -16.18 2.16 22.47
C THR A 22 -14.93 1.50 23.04
N ILE A 23 -14.74 0.20 22.75
CA ILE A 23 -13.54 -0.55 23.18
C ILE A 23 -12.25 0.09 22.61
N ALA A 24 -12.31 0.73 21.43
CA ALA A 24 -11.19 1.47 20.87
C ALA A 24 -10.85 2.72 21.72
N GLN A 25 -11.85 3.56 22.03
CA GLN A 25 -11.65 4.75 22.87
C GLN A 25 -11.13 4.40 24.28
N LEU A 26 -11.64 3.32 24.88
CA LEU A 26 -11.17 2.85 26.19
C LEU A 26 -9.71 2.33 26.14
N ARG A 27 -9.27 1.74 25.02
CA ARG A 27 -7.85 1.35 24.84
C ARG A 27 -6.94 2.54 24.64
N GLU A 28 -7.39 3.59 23.95
CA GLU A 28 -6.57 4.76 23.68
C GLU A 28 -6.36 5.61 24.95
N LEU A 29 -7.42 5.87 25.71
CA LEU A 29 -7.32 6.52 27.04
C LEU A 29 -6.37 5.76 27.98
N LEU A 30 -6.38 4.43 27.92
CA LEU A 30 -5.47 3.61 28.74
C LEU A 30 -4.03 3.70 28.23
N ARG A 31 -3.81 3.83 26.92
CA ARG A 31 -2.49 4.02 26.31
C ARG A 31 -1.88 5.36 26.72
N GLU A 32 -2.67 6.45 26.70
CA GLU A 32 -2.21 7.78 27.12
C GLU A 32 -1.76 7.77 28.59
N VAL A 33 -2.56 7.16 29.47
CA VAL A 33 -2.31 7.15 30.92
C VAL A 33 -1.17 6.22 31.32
N VAL A 34 -1.03 5.05 30.69
CA VAL A 34 0.12 4.15 30.90
C VAL A 34 1.39 4.67 30.20
N GLY A 35 1.25 5.47 29.13
CA GLY A 35 2.37 6.16 28.48
C GLY A 35 2.93 7.32 29.32
N ALA A 36 2.09 7.98 30.11
CA ALA A 36 2.47 9.13 30.94
C ALA A 36 3.41 8.78 32.11
N SER A 37 3.45 7.53 32.58
CA SER A 37 4.25 7.12 33.75
C SER A 37 5.77 7.05 33.52
N VAL A 38 6.28 7.58 32.42
CA VAL A 38 7.73 7.74 32.14
C VAL A 38 8.14 9.17 31.80
N SER A 39 7.40 10.20 32.24
CA SER A 39 7.84 11.61 32.16
C SER A 39 7.13 12.55 33.14
N SER A 40 7.73 12.83 34.32
CA SER A 40 7.70 14.16 35.02
C SER A 40 8.29 14.13 36.45
N SER A 41 9.55 14.52 36.63
CA SER A 41 10.12 15.13 37.86
C SER A 41 11.62 15.41 37.67
N ALA A 42 12.21 16.56 37.98
CA ALA A 42 11.69 17.89 38.32
C ALA A 42 12.77 18.95 37.96
N SER A 43 12.46 20.25 38.02
CA SER A 43 13.33 21.34 37.49
C SER A 43 14.04 22.19 38.55
N SER A 44 15.35 22.44 38.39
CA SER A 44 16.07 23.56 39.05
C SER A 44 17.43 23.88 38.41
N SER A 45 17.75 25.16 38.29
CA SER A 45 19.03 25.77 37.84
C SER A 45 19.48 26.80 38.93
N PRO A 46 20.75 27.29 39.06
CA PRO A 46 21.61 27.78 37.97
C PRO A 46 23.16 27.65 38.09
N THR A 47 23.84 28.18 37.05
CA THR A 47 25.26 28.54 36.74
C THR A 47 26.21 29.07 37.85
N PRO A 48 27.55 29.31 37.61
CA PRO A 48 28.46 29.02 36.44
C PRO A 48 29.92 28.53 36.79
N ILE A 49 30.81 28.50 35.77
CA ILE A 49 32.31 28.66 35.76
C ILE A 49 33.20 27.39 35.47
N PRO A 50 34.16 27.45 34.49
CA PRO A 50 35.17 26.41 34.12
C PRO A 50 36.60 26.76 34.69
N PRO A 51 37.79 26.34 34.19
CA PRO A 51 38.17 25.42 33.09
C PRO A 51 39.40 24.47 33.33
N GLN A 52 39.65 23.58 32.36
CA GLN A 52 40.95 23.10 31.78
C GLN A 52 40.58 22.04 30.70
N GLY A 53 41.18 21.88 29.52
CA GLY A 53 42.54 22.17 29.01
C GLY A 53 43.19 20.80 28.72
N GLN A 54 43.38 20.33 27.48
CA GLN A 54 44.19 20.81 26.34
C GLN A 54 43.45 20.53 24.99
N ALA A 55 43.63 21.25 23.86
CA ALA A 55 44.82 21.47 23.03
C ALA A 55 45.42 20.14 22.47
N GLU A 56 45.72 19.93 21.18
CA GLU A 56 45.78 20.75 19.95
C GLU A 56 45.69 19.77 18.72
N ASN A 57 45.60 20.10 17.41
CA ASN A 57 45.76 21.37 16.67
C ASN A 57 45.06 21.38 15.26
N VAL A 58 44.84 22.58 14.72
CA VAL A 58 45.12 23.14 13.35
C VAL A 58 45.06 22.22 12.09
N GLU A 59 44.25 22.50 11.04
CA GLU A 59 44.34 23.54 9.96
C GLU A 59 45.32 23.17 8.80
N THR A 60 45.25 23.64 7.55
CA THR A 60 44.41 24.65 6.87
C THR A 60 44.07 24.20 5.44
N GLN A 61 43.14 24.89 4.77
CA GLN A 61 42.76 24.69 3.37
C GLN A 61 43.51 25.66 2.44
N GLN A 62 44.02 25.20 1.29
CA GLN A 62 44.33 26.11 0.18
C GLN A 62 44.32 25.47 -1.21
N GLN A 63 44.18 26.32 -2.23
CA GLN A 63 44.03 26.01 -3.66
C GLN A 63 45.35 26.22 -4.41
N LEU A 64 45.48 25.59 -5.58
CA LEU A 64 46.22 26.04 -6.78
C LEU A 64 46.01 24.99 -7.90
N ASP A 65 46.20 25.26 -9.20
CA ASP A 65 45.52 26.26 -10.04
C ASP A 65 45.77 25.91 -11.53
N ASN A 66 44.94 26.43 -12.44
CA ASN A 66 45.22 26.76 -13.86
C ASN A 66 46.15 25.89 -14.76
N ALA A 67 45.59 25.35 -15.86
CA ALA A 67 46.02 25.61 -17.27
C ALA A 67 45.28 24.68 -18.28
N ILE A 68 45.00 25.00 -19.56
CA ILE A 68 44.86 26.23 -20.38
C ILE A 68 44.08 25.82 -21.66
N THR A 69 43.31 26.73 -22.28
CA THR A 69 42.55 26.54 -23.56
C THR A 69 43.36 27.06 -24.77
N PRO A 70 43.03 26.89 -26.10
CA PRO A 70 41.74 27.15 -26.82
C PRO A 70 41.39 26.04 -27.89
N THR A 71 40.33 26.06 -28.72
CA THR A 71 39.77 27.15 -29.56
C THR A 71 38.30 26.94 -30.01
N THR A 72 37.48 27.97 -29.77
CA THR A 72 36.41 28.61 -30.59
C THR A 72 35.80 27.83 -31.78
N ARG A 73 34.48 27.61 -31.99
CA ARG A 73 33.17 28.28 -31.66
C ARG A 73 32.56 29.13 -32.80
N GLN A 74 31.44 28.65 -33.35
CA GLN A 74 30.29 29.38 -33.95
C GLN A 74 29.07 28.44 -33.84
N GLN A 75 27.81 28.81 -33.55
CA GLN A 75 27.11 30.00 -33.02
C GLN A 75 26.02 29.43 -32.06
N ALA A 76 25.78 29.93 -30.84
CA ALA A 76 25.11 31.18 -30.45
C ALA A 76 23.61 31.25 -30.84
N ASP A 77 22.66 31.64 -29.97
CA ASP A 77 22.60 31.78 -28.48
C ASP A 77 21.06 31.84 -28.10
N VAL A 78 20.51 31.25 -27.02
CA VAL A 78 20.51 31.63 -25.58
C VAL A 78 19.70 32.94 -25.33
N LEU A 79 18.67 33.05 -24.44
CA LEU A 79 18.20 32.22 -23.30
C LEU A 79 16.69 32.46 -22.88
N LEU A 80 16.31 31.81 -21.76
CA LEU A 80 15.15 31.88 -20.83
C LEU A 80 14.71 33.32 -20.36
N GLN A 81 13.72 33.60 -19.48
CA GLN A 81 13.00 32.80 -18.45
C GLN A 81 11.66 33.44 -17.97
N THR A 82 10.91 32.75 -17.10
CA THR A 82 9.73 33.25 -16.35
C THR A 82 10.12 33.89 -14.99
N PRO A 83 9.18 34.47 -14.21
CA PRO A 83 8.48 33.65 -13.18
C PRO A 83 6.98 33.99 -12.93
N THR A 84 6.41 33.27 -11.96
CA THR A 84 4.99 33.19 -11.49
C THR A 84 4.50 34.47 -10.76
N THR A 85 3.23 34.65 -10.31
CA THR A 85 2.41 33.71 -9.50
C THR A 85 0.91 34.08 -9.31
N THR A 86 0.08 33.04 -9.15
CA THR A 86 -1.23 32.95 -8.42
C THR A 86 -2.51 33.65 -8.91
N LYS A 87 -3.54 32.81 -9.15
CA LYS A 87 -4.98 32.94 -8.78
C LYS A 87 -5.87 34.09 -9.33
N GLU A 88 -7.20 34.00 -9.38
CA GLU A 88 -8.18 32.89 -9.59
C GLU A 88 -9.60 33.53 -9.65
N MET A 89 -10.61 32.76 -10.09
CA MET A 89 -12.06 32.99 -9.89
C MET A 89 -12.75 34.14 -10.67
N ALA A 90 -14.07 34.00 -10.76
CA ALA A 90 -14.97 34.75 -11.64
C ALA A 90 -16.42 34.77 -11.11
N SER A 91 -17.31 35.39 -11.89
CA SER A 91 -18.78 35.27 -11.87
C SER A 91 -19.60 36.00 -10.79
N LYS A 92 -20.63 36.65 -11.33
CA LYS A 92 -21.66 37.49 -10.70
C LYS A 92 -22.70 36.70 -9.93
N GLN A 93 -23.23 37.31 -8.85
CA GLN A 93 -24.65 37.40 -8.44
C GLN A 93 -24.72 38.50 -7.34
N GLY A 94 -25.79 39.24 -7.06
CA GLY A 94 -27.07 39.40 -7.76
C GLY A 94 -28.07 40.24 -6.92
N HIS A 95 -28.69 41.25 -7.54
CA HIS A 95 -29.88 42.04 -7.08
C HIS A 95 -29.84 43.04 -5.90
N ALA A 96 -30.61 44.13 -6.16
CA ALA A 96 -31.48 44.90 -5.25
C ALA A 96 -30.95 46.06 -4.38
N ASN A 97 -31.74 47.15 -4.41
CA ASN A 97 -31.66 48.41 -3.65
C ASN A 97 -30.38 49.26 -3.84
N GLY A 98 -30.43 50.61 -3.77
CA GLY A 98 -31.59 51.50 -3.71
C GLY A 98 -31.24 52.90 -3.18
N GLN A 99 -32.10 53.87 -3.47
CA GLN A 99 -32.25 55.16 -2.78
C GLN A 99 -31.16 56.27 -2.92
N VAL A 100 -31.57 57.29 -3.67
CA VAL A 100 -31.07 58.66 -3.85
C VAL A 100 -30.59 59.40 -2.58
N VAL A 101 -29.39 59.99 -2.66
CA VAL A 101 -28.93 61.34 -2.18
C VAL A 101 -27.73 61.73 -3.10
N GLY A 102 -27.38 62.96 -3.49
CA GLY A 102 -27.82 64.33 -3.17
C GLY A 102 -26.61 65.23 -2.84
N VAL A 103 -26.67 66.55 -3.12
CA VAL A 103 -25.56 67.55 -2.97
C VAL A 103 -24.44 67.39 -4.05
N VAL A 104 -24.11 68.31 -4.97
CA VAL A 104 -24.16 69.79 -5.17
C VAL A 104 -22.90 70.55 -4.70
N THR A 105 -22.49 71.56 -5.48
CA THR A 105 -21.31 72.47 -5.37
C THR A 105 -19.96 71.91 -5.90
N ASP A 106 -19.13 72.67 -6.63
CA ASP A 106 -19.39 73.95 -7.32
C ASP A 106 -18.49 74.17 -8.57
N LYS A 107 -18.67 75.31 -9.24
CA LYS A 107 -17.88 75.74 -10.41
C LYS A 107 -16.50 76.26 -10.02
N GLU A 108 -15.51 76.02 -10.88
CA GLU A 108 -14.71 77.09 -11.50
C GLU A 108 -13.95 76.57 -12.72
N GLY A 109 -13.39 77.45 -13.55
CA GLY A 109 -12.82 77.05 -14.84
C GLY A 109 -11.65 77.91 -15.32
N HIS A 110 -10.74 77.29 -16.06
CA HIS A 110 -9.67 77.98 -16.78
C HIS A 110 -9.44 77.33 -18.15
N ALA A 111 -9.36 78.17 -19.18
CA ALA A 111 -9.14 77.73 -20.55
C ALA A 111 -7.66 77.47 -20.81
N SER A 112 -7.36 76.39 -21.55
CA SER A 112 -6.02 76.15 -22.10
C SER A 112 -6.10 75.90 -23.60
N LYS A 113 -5.04 76.28 -24.32
CA LYS A 113 -5.09 76.51 -25.77
C LYS A 113 -5.13 75.21 -26.57
N ARG A 114 -6.05 75.14 -27.52
CA ARG A 114 -6.05 74.13 -28.58
C ARG A 114 -4.86 74.38 -29.52
N ASN A 115 -4.06 73.37 -29.78
CA ASN A 115 -3.01 73.40 -30.79
C ASN A 115 -3.33 72.30 -31.82
N GLU A 116 -3.92 72.69 -32.95
CA GLU A 116 -4.42 71.73 -33.95
C GLU A 116 -3.30 71.29 -34.88
N ILE A 117 -2.77 70.09 -34.63
CA ILE A 117 -1.83 69.43 -35.54
C ILE A 117 -2.63 68.92 -36.75
N ALA A 118 -2.45 69.57 -37.91
CA ALA A 118 -3.11 69.20 -39.15
C ALA A 118 -2.78 67.75 -39.53
N SER A 119 -3.80 66.89 -39.53
CA SER A 119 -3.65 65.47 -39.85
C SER A 119 -3.74 65.27 -41.37
N ASN A 120 -2.73 64.63 -41.96
CA ASN A 120 -2.62 64.49 -43.42
C ASN A 120 -3.70 63.51 -43.96
N PRO A 121 -4.65 63.93 -44.82
CA PRO A 121 -5.83 63.13 -45.16
C PRO A 121 -5.53 61.82 -45.88
N GLU A 122 -4.43 61.71 -46.64
CA GLU A 122 -4.02 60.45 -47.28
C GLU A 122 -3.71 59.35 -46.24
N HIS A 123 -3.22 59.74 -45.06
CA HIS A 123 -2.87 58.80 -43.99
C HIS A 123 -4.12 58.19 -43.32
N ALA A 124 -5.23 58.94 -43.25
CA ALA A 124 -6.50 58.43 -42.71
C ALA A 124 -7.07 57.31 -43.59
N GLY A 125 -7.09 57.50 -44.92
CA GLY A 125 -7.56 56.49 -45.87
C GLY A 125 -6.71 55.21 -45.90
N GLU A 126 -5.45 55.26 -45.46
CA GLU A 126 -4.62 54.06 -45.27
C GLU A 126 -4.90 53.38 -43.93
N GLN A 127 -5.11 54.16 -42.86
CA GLN A 127 -5.49 53.65 -41.54
C GLN A 127 -6.87 52.96 -41.54
N ASP A 128 -7.84 53.47 -42.30
CA ASP A 128 -9.16 52.84 -42.45
C ASP A 128 -9.08 51.45 -43.10
N LYS A 129 -8.22 51.27 -44.12
CA LYS A 129 -7.98 49.95 -44.76
C LYS A 129 -7.36 48.97 -43.76
N ILE A 130 -6.37 49.43 -42.99
CA ILE A 130 -5.71 48.64 -41.94
C ILE A 130 -6.74 48.24 -40.88
N MET A 131 -7.63 49.15 -40.47
CA MET A 131 -8.69 48.87 -39.51
C MET A 131 -9.67 47.81 -40.02
N GLN A 132 -10.14 47.93 -41.28
CA GLN A 132 -11.05 46.95 -41.89
C GLN A 132 -10.41 45.54 -42.03
N GLU A 133 -9.12 45.47 -42.37
CA GLU A 133 -8.41 44.18 -42.44
C GLU A 133 -8.20 43.58 -41.04
N LEU A 134 -7.90 44.39 -40.02
CA LEU A 134 -7.85 43.93 -38.63
C LEU A 134 -9.20 43.43 -38.12
N GLU A 135 -10.31 44.12 -38.44
CA GLU A 135 -11.66 43.63 -38.14
C GLU A 135 -11.96 42.29 -38.83
N ARG A 136 -11.56 42.14 -40.09
CA ARG A 136 -11.69 40.89 -40.85
C ARG A 136 -10.90 39.75 -40.19
N GLN A 137 -9.67 40.02 -39.76
CA GLN A 137 -8.84 39.06 -39.03
C GLN A 137 -9.43 38.69 -37.65
N ILE A 138 -9.93 39.66 -36.89
CA ILE A 138 -10.64 39.43 -35.63
C ILE A 138 -11.88 38.54 -35.84
N LYS A 139 -12.64 38.77 -36.93
CA LYS A 139 -13.81 37.93 -37.29
C LYS A 139 -13.39 36.50 -37.66
N ILE A 140 -12.30 36.33 -38.40
CA ILE A 140 -11.74 35.01 -38.73
C ILE A 140 -11.26 34.28 -37.46
N LEU A 141 -10.59 34.96 -36.54
CA LEU A 141 -10.12 34.37 -35.28
C LEU A 141 -11.28 33.95 -34.37
N LYS A 142 -12.36 34.74 -34.30
CA LYS A 142 -13.60 34.36 -33.59
C LYS A 142 -14.21 33.09 -34.16
N LEU A 143 -14.38 33.02 -35.49
CA LEU A 143 -14.93 31.83 -36.16
C LEU A 143 -14.03 30.60 -36.01
N LYS A 144 -12.70 30.75 -36.04
CA LYS A 144 -11.75 29.65 -35.77
C LYS A 144 -11.88 29.11 -34.34
N LYS A 145 -12.08 29.98 -33.34
CA LYS A 145 -12.32 29.58 -31.96
C LYS A 145 -13.64 28.81 -31.81
N GLU A 146 -14.71 29.31 -32.43
CA GLU A 146 -16.03 28.66 -32.44
C GLU A 146 -15.98 27.28 -33.13
N ILE A 147 -15.26 27.14 -34.25
CA ILE A 147 -15.00 25.85 -34.90
C ILE A 147 -14.25 24.90 -33.95
N SER A 148 -13.17 25.36 -33.31
CA SER A 148 -12.39 24.55 -32.36
C SER A 148 -13.23 24.07 -31.17
N GLU A 149 -14.12 24.91 -30.65
CA GLU A 149 -15.03 24.57 -29.54
C GLU A 149 -16.13 23.58 -29.98
N LEU A 150 -16.57 23.65 -31.24
CA LEU A 150 -17.52 22.69 -31.83
C LEU A 150 -16.84 21.35 -32.18
N GLU A 151 -15.58 21.36 -32.61
CA GLU A 151 -14.77 20.17 -32.86
C GLU A 151 -14.48 19.40 -31.55
N GLU A 152 -14.15 20.09 -30.46
CA GLU A 152 -14.02 19.49 -29.12
C GLU A 152 -15.36 18.88 -28.64
N GLN A 153 -16.47 19.59 -28.81
CA GLN A 153 -17.82 19.07 -28.51
C GLN A 153 -18.25 17.90 -29.40
N LEU A 154 -17.69 17.78 -30.60
CA LEU A 154 -17.92 16.65 -31.49
C LEU A 154 -17.06 15.45 -31.10
N GLU A 155 -15.79 15.66 -30.74
CA GLU A 155 -14.86 14.57 -30.39
C GLU A 155 -15.19 13.96 -29.02
N THR A 156 -15.58 14.77 -28.04
CA THR A 156 -16.19 14.30 -26.78
C THR A 156 -17.50 13.52 -26.98
N ARG A 157 -18.21 13.75 -28.09
CA ARG A 157 -19.43 12.99 -28.46
C ARG A 157 -19.14 11.71 -29.24
N LYS A 158 -18.00 11.61 -29.93
CA LYS A 158 -17.51 10.36 -30.56
C LYS A 158 -16.86 9.44 -29.53
N SER A 159 -16.14 10.00 -28.56
CA SER A 159 -15.43 9.28 -27.50
C SER A 159 -16.32 8.85 -26.31
N VAL A 160 -17.64 8.79 -26.51
CA VAL A 160 -18.58 8.24 -25.53
C VAL A 160 -18.30 6.74 -25.39
N ALA A 161 -17.58 6.37 -24.34
CA ALA A 161 -17.13 5.02 -24.09
C ALA A 161 -18.34 4.08 -23.92
N THR A 162 -18.29 2.93 -24.58
CA THR A 162 -19.46 2.11 -24.90
C THR A 162 -19.67 1.00 -23.88
N PHE A 163 -20.82 0.31 -23.96
CA PHE A 163 -21.03 -0.92 -23.20
C PHE A 163 -19.94 -1.98 -23.45
N SER A 164 -19.37 -2.05 -24.65
CA SER A 164 -18.32 -3.04 -24.99
C SER A 164 -17.05 -2.82 -24.17
N ASP A 165 -16.78 -1.57 -23.77
CA ASP A 165 -15.60 -1.20 -22.99
C ASP A 165 -15.79 -1.63 -21.52
N VAL A 166 -17.02 -1.50 -20.97
CA VAL A 166 -17.37 -2.09 -19.66
C VAL A 166 -17.32 -3.61 -19.69
N GLU A 167 -17.83 -4.23 -20.75
CA GLU A 167 -17.89 -5.69 -20.93
C GLU A 167 -16.48 -6.32 -21.09
N GLY A 168 -15.54 -5.58 -21.67
CA GLY A 168 -14.13 -5.97 -21.75
C GLY A 168 -13.34 -5.73 -20.45
N ALA A 169 -13.66 -4.65 -19.71
CA ALA A 169 -12.93 -4.27 -18.50
C ALA A 169 -13.33 -5.06 -17.23
N LEU A 170 -14.59 -5.48 -17.11
CA LEU A 170 -15.13 -6.09 -15.88
C LEU A 170 -15.71 -7.49 -16.10
N PRO A 171 -15.38 -8.51 -15.29
CA PRO A 171 -16.02 -9.82 -15.39
C PRO A 171 -17.49 -9.75 -14.99
N LYS A 172 -18.39 -10.35 -15.80
CA LYS A 172 -19.83 -10.43 -15.48
C LYS A 172 -20.11 -11.18 -14.18
N PHE A 173 -20.90 -10.58 -13.28
CA PHE A 173 -21.31 -11.17 -12.00
C PHE A 173 -22.45 -12.18 -12.18
N SER A 174 -22.36 -13.36 -11.57
CA SER A 174 -23.44 -14.37 -11.62
C SER A 174 -24.19 -14.58 -10.31
N GLY A 175 -23.61 -14.22 -9.16
CA GLY A 175 -24.13 -14.60 -7.84
C GLY A 175 -23.76 -16.04 -7.44
N ASP A 176 -23.59 -16.91 -8.44
CA ASP A 176 -23.11 -18.30 -8.31
C ASP A 176 -21.56 -18.41 -8.27
N ASN A 177 -20.85 -17.34 -8.64
CA ASN A 177 -19.40 -17.30 -8.72
C ASN A 177 -18.76 -16.90 -7.38
N GLN A 178 -17.44 -17.10 -7.25
CA GLN A 178 -16.71 -16.72 -6.03
C GLN A 178 -16.43 -15.21 -5.89
N LEU A 179 -16.94 -14.38 -6.81
CA LEU A 179 -16.75 -12.93 -6.76
C LEU A 179 -17.55 -12.33 -5.59
N ILE A 180 -16.89 -11.47 -4.82
CA ILE A 180 -17.53 -10.73 -3.72
C ILE A 180 -18.30 -9.54 -4.34
N ILE A 181 -19.62 -9.49 -4.12
CA ILE A 181 -20.50 -8.49 -4.75
C ILE A 181 -20.10 -7.04 -4.45
N THR A 182 -19.58 -6.75 -3.24
CA THR A 182 -19.10 -5.41 -2.87
C THR A 182 -17.91 -4.95 -3.71
N LYS A 183 -16.89 -5.81 -3.86
CA LYS A 183 -15.72 -5.54 -4.71
C LYS A 183 -16.10 -5.40 -6.19
N TRP A 184 -17.01 -6.24 -6.68
CA TRP A 184 -17.53 -6.15 -8.04
C TRP A 184 -18.29 -4.84 -8.30
N ILE A 185 -19.13 -4.41 -7.36
CA ILE A 185 -19.86 -3.13 -7.42
C ILE A 185 -18.88 -1.95 -7.40
N GLN A 186 -17.87 -1.99 -6.53
CA GLN A 186 -16.85 -0.95 -6.44
C GLN A 186 -16.09 -0.78 -7.77
N GLU A 187 -15.69 -1.87 -8.41
CA GLU A 187 -14.98 -1.79 -9.70
C GLU A 187 -15.90 -1.39 -10.86
N PHE A 188 -17.17 -1.80 -10.83
CA PHE A 188 -18.18 -1.27 -11.75
C PHE A 188 -18.37 0.25 -11.60
N ASP A 189 -18.45 0.75 -10.36
CA ASP A 189 -18.51 2.19 -10.09
C ASP A 189 -17.23 2.90 -10.56
N ASN A 190 -16.04 2.34 -10.32
CA ASN A 190 -14.77 2.90 -10.78
C ASN A 190 -14.77 3.08 -12.31
N ILE A 191 -15.04 2.00 -13.05
CA ILE A 191 -15.06 1.98 -14.52
C ILE A 191 -16.09 2.97 -15.07
N THR A 192 -17.32 2.93 -14.58
CA THR A 192 -18.40 3.79 -15.11
C THR A 192 -18.24 5.27 -14.73
N ASN A 193 -17.57 5.59 -13.61
CA ASN A 193 -17.19 6.96 -13.28
C ASN A 193 -16.05 7.47 -14.19
N VAL A 194 -15.02 6.66 -14.47
CA VAL A 194 -13.94 7.02 -15.42
C VAL A 194 -14.49 7.24 -16.82
N MET A 195 -15.42 6.39 -17.26
CA MET A 195 -16.14 6.51 -18.53
C MET A 195 -17.21 7.63 -18.54
N LYS A 196 -17.43 8.32 -17.41
CA LYS A 196 -18.44 9.37 -17.22
C LYS A 196 -19.87 8.96 -17.60
N CYS A 197 -20.21 7.67 -17.49
CA CYS A 197 -21.53 7.15 -17.84
C CYS A 197 -22.63 7.84 -17.02
N SER A 198 -23.73 8.24 -17.69
CA SER A 198 -24.91 8.77 -16.99
C SER A 198 -25.56 7.73 -16.10
N LYS A 199 -26.36 8.15 -15.11
CA LYS A 199 -27.06 7.22 -14.20
C LYS A 199 -27.94 6.19 -14.94
N THR A 200 -28.52 6.58 -16.07
CA THR A 200 -29.33 5.71 -16.93
C THR A 200 -28.45 4.65 -17.60
N GLU A 201 -27.29 5.03 -18.12
CA GLU A 201 -26.32 4.10 -18.71
C GLU A 201 -25.73 3.17 -17.65
N GLN A 202 -25.33 3.69 -16.48
CA GLN A 202 -24.89 2.89 -15.33
C GLN A 202 -25.91 1.80 -14.98
N PHE A 203 -27.20 2.15 -14.87
CA PHE A 203 -28.26 1.19 -14.58
C PHE A 203 -28.46 0.15 -15.69
N ILE A 204 -28.46 0.56 -16.95
CA ILE A 204 -28.59 -0.35 -18.11
C ILE A 204 -27.37 -1.28 -18.22
N TYR A 205 -26.16 -0.75 -18.06
CA TYR A 205 -24.91 -1.48 -18.14
C TYR A 205 -24.81 -2.48 -16.98
N ALA A 206 -25.12 -2.08 -15.75
CA ALA A 206 -25.16 -2.98 -14.60
C ALA A 206 -26.09 -4.18 -14.87
N ARG A 207 -27.33 -3.92 -15.33
CA ARG A 207 -28.29 -4.98 -15.67
C ARG A 207 -27.80 -5.93 -16.77
N ARG A 208 -27.02 -5.45 -17.75
CA ARG A 208 -26.41 -6.26 -18.83
C ARG A 208 -25.18 -7.06 -18.37
N MET A 209 -24.54 -6.66 -17.27
CA MET A 209 -23.37 -7.33 -16.70
C MET A 209 -23.73 -8.43 -15.68
N LEU A 210 -24.99 -8.53 -15.28
CA LEU A 210 -25.49 -9.65 -14.47
C LEU A 210 -25.84 -10.86 -15.35
N LYS A 211 -25.48 -12.06 -14.89
CA LYS A 211 -25.82 -13.37 -15.48
C LYS A 211 -26.23 -14.35 -14.37
N GLY A 212 -26.46 -15.62 -14.69
CA GLY A 212 -26.73 -16.66 -13.67
C GLY A 212 -27.89 -16.31 -12.73
N SER A 213 -27.76 -16.65 -11.45
CA SER A 213 -28.74 -16.30 -10.40
C SER A 213 -28.97 -14.79 -10.28
N ALA A 214 -27.96 -13.95 -10.48
CA ALA A 214 -28.12 -12.48 -10.47
C ALA A 214 -29.03 -11.97 -11.61
N ALA A 215 -29.05 -12.64 -12.77
CA ALA A 215 -29.99 -12.33 -13.85
C ALA A 215 -31.40 -12.91 -13.63
N LEU A 216 -31.56 -13.92 -12.76
CA LEU A 216 -32.88 -14.35 -12.28
C LEU A 216 -33.43 -13.34 -11.26
N PHE A 217 -32.60 -12.86 -10.34
CA PHE A 217 -32.93 -11.84 -9.35
C PHE A 217 -33.45 -10.52 -9.97
N LEU A 218 -32.89 -10.12 -11.13
CA LEU A 218 -33.37 -8.96 -11.91
C LEU A 218 -34.85 -9.02 -12.36
N ARG A 219 -35.53 -10.16 -12.20
CA ARG A 219 -36.96 -10.35 -12.46
C ARG A 219 -37.84 -9.98 -11.25
N SER A 220 -37.30 -10.08 -10.03
CA SER A 220 -37.96 -9.69 -8.78
C SER A 220 -37.57 -8.28 -8.31
N THR A 221 -36.43 -7.76 -8.78
CA THR A 221 -35.95 -6.40 -8.50
C THR A 221 -36.99 -5.33 -8.81
N LYS A 222 -37.19 -4.36 -7.90
CA LYS A 222 -38.12 -3.23 -8.09
C LYS A 222 -37.42 -1.90 -8.38
N SER A 223 -36.14 -1.76 -8.06
CA SER A 223 -35.37 -0.55 -8.32
C SER A 223 -35.27 -0.20 -9.82
N ASN A 224 -35.48 1.08 -10.11
CA ASN A 224 -35.34 1.72 -11.43
C ASN A 224 -34.07 2.59 -11.54
N SER A 225 -33.17 2.52 -10.55
CA SER A 225 -31.89 3.24 -10.50
C SER A 225 -30.74 2.32 -10.12
N TRP A 226 -29.51 2.72 -10.44
CA TRP A 226 -28.32 1.97 -10.05
C TRP A 226 -28.14 1.95 -8.52
N GLU A 227 -28.38 3.06 -7.84
CA GLU A 227 -28.23 3.17 -6.38
C GLU A 227 -29.27 2.34 -5.61
N GLY A 228 -30.41 2.03 -6.22
CA GLY A 228 -31.39 1.08 -5.70
C GLY A 228 -30.96 -0.37 -5.95
N LEU A 229 -30.63 -0.71 -7.21
CA LEU A 229 -30.17 -2.05 -7.60
C LEU A 229 -28.91 -2.47 -6.81
N LYS A 230 -27.98 -1.54 -6.56
CA LYS A 230 -26.79 -1.73 -5.72
C LYS A 230 -27.15 -2.20 -4.29
N LYS A 231 -28.20 -1.64 -3.69
CA LYS A 231 -28.68 -2.06 -2.36
C LYS A 231 -29.35 -3.42 -2.41
N GLU A 232 -30.20 -3.66 -3.40
CA GLU A 232 -30.87 -4.96 -3.60
C GLU A 232 -29.85 -6.10 -3.83
N LEU A 233 -28.82 -5.88 -4.65
CA LEU A 233 -27.75 -6.85 -4.90
C LEU A 233 -26.89 -7.14 -3.66
N VAL A 234 -26.57 -6.12 -2.86
CA VAL A 234 -25.84 -6.30 -1.60
C VAL A 234 -26.71 -7.01 -0.55
N ASN A 235 -28.02 -6.81 -0.55
CA ASN A 235 -28.92 -7.54 0.35
C ASN A 235 -29.01 -9.04 -0.02
N GLU A 236 -29.11 -9.37 -1.31
CA GLU A 236 -29.28 -10.74 -1.78
C GLU A 236 -27.95 -11.53 -1.81
N PHE A 237 -26.90 -10.94 -2.39
CA PHE A 237 -25.62 -11.61 -2.64
C PHE A 237 -24.50 -11.20 -1.67
N GLY A 238 -24.76 -10.26 -0.75
CA GLY A 238 -23.81 -9.76 0.24
C GLY A 238 -23.52 -10.76 1.36
N ARG A 239 -22.82 -11.84 1.02
CA ARG A 239 -22.27 -12.77 1.99
C ARG A 239 -21.24 -12.02 2.84
N VAL A 240 -21.59 -11.72 4.10
CA VAL A 240 -20.60 -11.38 5.12
C VAL A 240 -19.69 -12.58 5.28
N VAL A 241 -18.48 -12.51 4.70
CA VAL A 241 -17.42 -13.51 4.92
C VAL A 241 -16.90 -13.28 6.33
N GLY A 242 -17.62 -13.80 7.33
CA GLY A 242 -17.27 -13.64 8.74
C GLY A 242 -15.83 -14.10 8.96
N ALA A 243 -15.05 -13.33 9.73
CA ALA A 243 -13.58 -13.43 9.78
C ALA A 243 -13.05 -14.88 9.94
N LYS A 244 -13.76 -15.75 10.68
CA LYS A 244 -13.46 -17.18 10.81
C LYS A 244 -13.32 -17.92 9.46
N GLU A 245 -14.16 -17.63 8.47
CA GLU A 245 -14.10 -18.24 7.14
C GLU A 245 -12.96 -17.67 6.29
N ALA A 246 -12.69 -16.38 6.37
CA ALA A 246 -11.53 -15.77 5.70
C ALA A 246 -10.21 -16.30 6.28
N LEU A 247 -10.09 -16.39 7.61
CA LEU A 247 -8.96 -17.03 8.30
C LEU A 247 -8.82 -18.51 7.92
N ARG A 248 -9.92 -19.25 7.76
CA ARG A 248 -9.90 -20.63 7.27
C ARG A 248 -9.37 -20.72 5.84
N LYS A 249 -9.78 -19.81 4.95
CA LYS A 249 -9.26 -19.72 3.57
C LYS A 249 -7.77 -19.39 3.55
N LEU A 250 -7.33 -18.37 4.29
CA LEU A 250 -5.92 -17.99 4.42
C LEU A 250 -5.07 -19.17 4.93
N GLY A 251 -5.48 -19.83 6.02
CA GLY A 251 -4.76 -20.98 6.57
C GLY A 251 -4.71 -22.19 5.62
N ALA A 252 -5.74 -22.39 4.81
CA ALA A 252 -5.82 -23.48 3.82
C ALA A 252 -5.08 -23.18 2.50
N ARG A 253 -4.88 -21.90 2.14
CA ARG A 253 -4.25 -21.48 0.87
C ARG A 253 -2.73 -21.64 0.95
N LYS A 254 -2.22 -22.70 0.32
CA LYS A 254 -0.78 -23.01 0.19
C LYS A 254 -0.27 -22.66 -1.21
N TRP A 255 0.98 -22.23 -1.32
CA TRP A 255 1.58 -21.80 -2.59
C TRP A 255 1.96 -23.00 -3.47
N ASP A 256 1.38 -23.09 -4.66
CA ASP A 256 1.72 -24.10 -5.65
C ASP A 256 2.81 -23.61 -6.63
N LYS A 257 4.06 -23.81 -6.22
CA LYS A 257 5.27 -23.54 -7.01
C LYS A 257 5.37 -24.23 -8.38
N GLN A 258 4.42 -25.09 -8.77
CA GLN A 258 4.35 -25.69 -10.11
C GLN A 258 3.39 -24.95 -11.03
N ASN A 259 2.27 -24.44 -10.49
CA ASN A 259 1.18 -23.85 -11.26
C ASN A 259 1.08 -22.31 -11.12
N GLU A 260 1.77 -21.69 -10.16
CA GLU A 260 1.74 -20.23 -9.94
C GLU A 260 3.08 -19.63 -9.46
N SER A 261 3.29 -18.35 -9.78
CA SER A 261 4.40 -17.57 -9.23
C SER A 261 4.15 -17.17 -7.78
N LEU A 262 5.22 -16.91 -7.02
CA LEU A 262 5.09 -16.47 -5.63
C LEU A 262 4.38 -15.10 -5.55
N HIS A 263 4.55 -14.25 -6.58
CA HIS A 263 3.84 -12.98 -6.66
C HIS A 263 2.32 -13.14 -6.82
N ARG A 264 1.85 -14.09 -7.65
CA ARG A 264 0.42 -14.38 -7.77
C ARG A 264 -0.18 -14.82 -6.44
N TYR A 265 0.49 -15.79 -5.79
CA TYR A 265 0.10 -16.28 -4.48
C TYR A 265 -0.06 -15.15 -3.45
N VAL A 266 0.92 -14.24 -3.37
CA VAL A 266 0.86 -13.10 -2.44
C VAL A 266 -0.31 -12.15 -2.75
N LEU A 267 -0.65 -11.91 -4.02
CA LEU A 267 -1.81 -11.09 -4.36
C LEU A 267 -3.13 -11.73 -3.92
N GLU A 268 -3.32 -13.03 -4.16
CA GLU A 268 -4.52 -13.75 -3.69
C GLU A 268 -4.60 -13.79 -2.15
N MET A 269 -3.47 -13.93 -1.45
CA MET A 269 -3.45 -13.86 0.01
C MET A 269 -3.81 -12.47 0.54
N GLN A 270 -3.50 -11.39 -0.18
CA GLN A 270 -4.00 -10.05 0.17
C GLN A 270 -5.50 -9.92 -0.11
N GLU A 271 -6.00 -10.39 -1.25
CA GLU A 271 -7.44 -10.34 -1.59
C GLU A 271 -8.31 -11.10 -0.55
N LEU A 272 -7.80 -12.24 -0.06
CA LEU A 272 -8.43 -13.04 1.00
C LEU A 272 -8.36 -12.39 2.40
N ALA A 273 -7.40 -11.49 2.63
CA ALA A 273 -7.19 -10.82 3.91
C ALA A 273 -7.81 -9.42 3.99
N GLU A 274 -8.17 -8.80 2.85
CA GLU A 274 -8.68 -7.42 2.76
C GLU A 274 -9.91 -7.16 3.64
N ASP A 275 -10.84 -8.12 3.69
CA ASP A 275 -12.05 -8.06 4.52
C ASP A 275 -11.82 -8.56 5.97
N THR A 276 -10.57 -8.73 6.42
CA THR A 276 -10.22 -9.28 7.74
C THR A 276 -9.56 -8.26 8.67
N PRO A 277 -9.79 -8.32 9.99
CA PRO A 277 -9.15 -7.43 10.96
C PRO A 277 -7.72 -7.89 11.32
N LEU A 278 -6.93 -8.29 10.32
CA LEU A 278 -5.53 -8.70 10.50
C LEU A 278 -4.56 -7.54 10.28
N SER A 279 -3.49 -7.51 11.07
CA SER A 279 -2.34 -6.66 10.77
C SER A 279 -1.55 -7.18 9.57
N GLN A 280 -0.77 -6.30 8.92
CA GLN A 280 0.11 -6.68 7.82
C GLN A 280 1.11 -7.79 8.22
N LYS A 281 1.52 -7.85 9.49
CA LYS A 281 2.41 -8.89 10.03
C LYS A 281 1.73 -10.26 10.06
N GLU A 282 0.50 -10.34 10.53
CA GLU A 282 -0.27 -11.60 10.54
C GLU A 282 -0.55 -12.09 9.11
N ILE A 283 -0.78 -11.18 8.16
CA ILE A 283 -0.93 -11.53 6.73
C ILE A 283 0.38 -12.09 6.17
N VAL A 284 1.54 -11.50 6.51
CA VAL A 284 2.86 -12.04 6.17
C VAL A 284 3.08 -13.42 6.82
N GLU A 285 2.65 -13.63 8.06
CA GLU A 285 2.74 -14.94 8.73
C GLU A 285 1.90 -16.00 8.01
N TYR A 286 0.65 -15.70 7.61
CA TYR A 286 -0.17 -16.59 6.78
C TYR A 286 0.44 -16.89 5.40
N ILE A 287 1.02 -15.88 4.74
CA ILE A 287 1.76 -16.04 3.47
C ILE A 287 2.95 -17.01 3.66
N VAL A 288 3.73 -16.81 4.72
CA VAL A 288 4.92 -17.60 5.03
C VAL A 288 4.56 -19.05 5.41
N ASP A 289 3.53 -19.26 6.23
CA ASP A 289 3.00 -20.58 6.57
C ASP A 289 2.34 -21.30 5.38
N GLY A 290 2.12 -20.58 4.27
CA GLY A 290 1.73 -21.13 2.98
C GLY A 290 2.87 -21.65 2.11
N MET A 291 4.12 -21.31 2.44
CA MET A 291 5.30 -21.67 1.66
C MET A 291 5.85 -23.05 2.04
N LEU A 292 6.25 -23.84 1.05
CA LEU A 292 6.76 -25.20 1.27
C LEU A 292 8.21 -25.24 1.80
N ASP A 293 9.03 -24.21 1.57
CA ASP A 293 10.42 -24.14 2.09
C ASP A 293 10.44 -23.48 3.48
N LYS A 294 10.25 -24.31 4.52
CA LYS A 294 10.28 -23.88 5.93
C LYS A 294 11.60 -23.23 6.37
N SER A 295 12.72 -23.51 5.69
CA SER A 295 14.02 -22.92 6.01
C SER A 295 14.08 -21.45 5.60
N VAL A 296 13.53 -21.12 4.42
CA VAL A 296 13.56 -19.74 3.91
C VAL A 296 12.37 -18.93 4.43
N ALA A 297 11.21 -19.58 4.61
CA ALA A 297 10.03 -19.05 5.29
C ALA A 297 10.39 -18.36 6.62
N ALA A 298 11.11 -19.07 7.50
CA ALA A 298 11.56 -18.53 8.79
C ALA A 298 12.45 -17.28 8.62
N SER A 299 13.44 -17.32 7.72
CA SER A 299 14.34 -16.18 7.47
C SER A 299 13.65 -14.94 6.91
N ILE A 300 12.51 -15.10 6.24
CA ILE A 300 11.69 -13.98 5.76
C ILE A 300 10.80 -13.44 6.89
N SER A 301 10.10 -14.31 7.62
CA SER A 301 9.21 -13.90 8.74
C SER A 301 9.93 -13.08 9.82
N PHE A 302 11.19 -13.41 10.15
CA PHE A 302 11.96 -12.62 11.12
C PHE A 302 12.45 -11.25 10.59
N LYS A 303 12.34 -10.97 9.29
CA LYS A 303 12.88 -9.76 8.64
C LYS A 303 11.81 -8.84 8.02
N VAL A 304 10.59 -9.33 7.83
CA VAL A 304 9.53 -8.65 7.08
C VAL A 304 8.31 -8.43 7.97
N VAL A 305 7.77 -7.21 7.99
CA VAL A 305 6.59 -6.84 8.77
C VAL A 305 5.38 -6.55 7.87
N THR A 306 5.62 -6.20 6.60
CA THR A 306 4.59 -5.80 5.65
C THR A 306 4.61 -6.63 4.36
N VAL A 307 3.45 -6.73 3.70
CA VAL A 307 3.36 -7.44 2.41
C VAL A 307 4.07 -6.67 1.28
N ALA A 308 4.30 -5.36 1.44
CA ALA A 308 5.12 -4.56 0.51
C ALA A 308 6.59 -4.99 0.55
N GLU A 309 7.21 -5.00 1.74
CA GLU A 309 8.57 -5.51 1.96
C GLU A 309 8.71 -6.98 1.50
N PHE A 310 7.69 -7.81 1.72
CA PHE A 310 7.68 -9.19 1.22
C PHE A 310 7.85 -9.25 -0.31
N LYS A 311 7.10 -8.42 -1.06
CA LYS A 311 7.16 -8.36 -2.53
C LYS A 311 8.55 -7.99 -3.04
N GLU A 312 9.29 -7.11 -2.36
CA GLU A 312 10.68 -6.74 -2.71
C GLU A 312 11.70 -7.87 -2.50
N LEU A 313 11.34 -8.91 -1.74
CA LEU A 313 12.17 -10.10 -1.55
C LEU A 313 11.85 -11.24 -2.53
N ILE A 314 10.69 -11.22 -3.22
CA ILE A 314 10.28 -12.27 -4.17
C ILE A 314 11.35 -12.55 -5.24
N PRO A 315 11.95 -11.56 -5.94
CA PRO A 315 12.96 -11.84 -6.97
C PRO A 315 14.24 -12.47 -6.40
N LYS A 316 14.60 -12.11 -5.16
CA LYS A 316 15.77 -12.65 -4.44
C LYS A 316 15.50 -14.09 -3.98
N TYR A 317 14.28 -14.37 -3.53
CA TYR A 317 13.79 -15.70 -3.17
C TYR A 317 13.77 -16.64 -4.39
N GLU A 318 13.12 -16.22 -5.48
CA GLU A 318 12.97 -17.03 -6.70
C GLU A 318 14.33 -17.37 -7.31
N LYS A 319 15.27 -16.41 -7.33
CA LYS A 319 16.66 -16.67 -7.73
C LYS A 319 17.34 -17.70 -6.83
N MET A 320 17.32 -17.52 -5.50
CA MET A 320 17.94 -18.48 -4.58
C MET A 320 17.35 -19.89 -4.70
N VAL A 321 16.05 -20.02 -4.98
CA VAL A 321 15.40 -21.32 -5.23
C VAL A 321 15.82 -21.93 -6.58
N ALA A 322 16.05 -21.12 -7.60
CA ALA A 322 16.63 -21.58 -8.87
C ALA A 322 18.08 -22.05 -8.70
N ASP A 323 18.92 -21.26 -8.01
CA ASP A 323 20.31 -21.60 -7.71
C ASP A 323 20.41 -22.91 -6.90
N ARG A 324 19.51 -23.12 -5.91
CA ARG A 324 19.40 -24.39 -5.17
C ARG A 324 19.01 -25.60 -6.04
N LYS A 325 18.24 -25.42 -7.13
CA LYS A 325 17.93 -26.51 -8.08
C LYS A 325 19.12 -26.87 -8.97
N GLN A 326 19.96 -25.89 -9.31
CA GLN A 326 21.19 -26.12 -10.09
C GLN A 326 22.32 -26.69 -9.23
N TYR A 327 22.34 -26.39 -7.93
CA TYR A 327 23.25 -27.00 -6.97
C TYR A 327 22.88 -28.47 -6.68
N GLN A 328 23.33 -29.38 -7.54
CA GLN A 328 23.58 -30.74 -7.07
C GLN A 328 24.77 -30.69 -6.09
N PRO A 329 24.65 -31.25 -4.87
CA PRO A 329 25.79 -31.42 -4.01
C PRO A 329 26.77 -32.38 -4.70
N LYS A 330 27.99 -31.92 -5.01
CA LYS A 330 29.06 -32.81 -5.49
C LYS A 330 29.33 -33.87 -4.42
N SER A 331 28.85 -35.08 -4.65
CA SER A 331 29.03 -36.24 -3.75
C SER A 331 30.49 -36.57 -3.50
N ASP A 332 31.36 -36.16 -4.42
CA ASP A 332 32.72 -36.68 -4.56
C ASP A 332 33.77 -35.79 -3.89
N VAL A 333 33.35 -34.81 -3.08
CA VAL A 333 34.20 -34.35 -1.97
C VAL A 333 34.12 -35.39 -0.86
N VAL A 334 34.85 -36.49 -1.06
CA VAL A 334 35.21 -37.41 0.02
C VAL A 334 35.94 -36.58 1.07
N LYS A 335 35.23 -36.20 2.14
CA LYS A 335 35.80 -35.54 3.31
C LYS A 335 36.76 -36.52 3.96
N GLN A 336 38.03 -36.48 3.55
CA GLN A 336 39.10 -37.27 4.14
C GLN A 336 39.07 -36.99 5.64
N ALA A 337 38.73 -38.01 6.40
CA ALA A 337 38.38 -37.83 7.79
C ALA A 337 39.68 -37.52 8.56
N PRO A 338 39.76 -36.42 9.33
CA PRO A 338 41.01 -36.00 9.96
C PRO A 338 41.67 -37.15 10.75
N PRO A 339 43.01 -37.27 10.80
CA PRO A 339 43.68 -38.37 11.51
C PRO A 339 43.35 -38.43 13.01
N THR A 340 42.76 -37.37 13.57
CA THR A 340 42.24 -37.28 14.94
C THR A 340 40.83 -37.88 15.13
N VAL A 341 40.05 -38.12 14.07
CA VAL A 341 38.67 -38.61 14.20
C VAL A 341 38.63 -40.10 14.47
N LYS A 342 37.92 -40.49 15.53
CA LYS A 342 37.76 -41.90 15.95
C LYS A 342 36.48 -42.47 15.36
N CYS A 343 36.60 -43.55 14.59
CA CYS A 343 35.45 -44.28 14.06
C CYS A 343 34.68 -44.97 15.20
N PHE A 344 33.37 -44.69 15.34
CA PHE A 344 32.55 -45.29 16.39
C PHE A 344 32.26 -46.79 16.17
N ARG A 345 32.51 -47.32 14.95
CA ARG A 345 32.27 -48.74 14.61
C ARG A 345 33.45 -49.65 14.99
N CYS A 346 34.68 -49.30 14.60
CA CYS A 346 35.88 -50.11 14.87
C CYS A 346 36.86 -49.48 15.88
N SER A 347 36.61 -48.25 16.35
CA SER A 347 37.48 -47.47 17.25
C SER A 347 38.88 -47.11 16.72
N LYS A 348 39.20 -47.42 15.46
CA LYS A 348 40.39 -46.91 14.77
C LYS A 348 40.16 -45.47 14.29
N TYR A 349 41.23 -44.79 13.90
CA TYR A 349 41.22 -43.37 13.53
C TYR A 349 41.19 -43.16 12.00
N GLY A 350 41.07 -41.91 11.56
CA GLY A 350 41.24 -41.50 10.16
C GLY A 350 40.09 -41.84 9.20
N HIS A 351 38.93 -42.28 9.69
CA HIS A 351 37.73 -42.50 8.87
C HIS A 351 36.44 -42.34 9.67
N TYR A 352 35.33 -42.06 8.98
CA TYR A 352 34.00 -41.97 9.59
C TYR A 352 33.34 -43.35 9.70
N SER A 353 32.40 -43.50 10.64
CA SER A 353 31.63 -44.74 10.86
C SER A 353 30.80 -45.21 9.65
N THR A 354 30.61 -44.34 8.67
CA THR A 354 29.94 -44.60 7.38
C THR A 354 30.88 -45.21 6.33
N THR A 355 32.18 -44.90 6.38
CA THR A 355 33.22 -45.39 5.45
C THR A 355 34.11 -46.46 6.11
N CYS A 356 33.56 -47.16 7.11
CA CYS A 356 34.29 -48.18 7.88
C CYS A 356 34.17 -49.55 7.21
N THR A 357 35.29 -50.04 6.67
CA THR A 357 35.40 -51.34 5.99
C THR A 357 35.59 -52.53 6.95
N GLU A 358 35.90 -52.29 8.23
CA GLU A 358 36.09 -53.35 9.21
C GLU A 358 34.76 -53.87 9.78
N GLY A 359 34.70 -55.19 9.99
CA GLY A 359 33.50 -55.90 10.42
C GLY A 359 32.87 -55.36 11.70
N GLN A 360 31.54 -55.49 11.81
CA GLN A 360 30.78 -54.92 12.91
C GLN A 360 31.24 -55.48 14.27
N ARG A 361 31.62 -54.59 15.19
CA ARG A 361 31.60 -54.93 16.62
C ARG A 361 30.14 -55.04 17.07
N PRO A 362 29.77 -56.07 17.87
CA PRO A 362 28.39 -56.23 18.35
C PRO A 362 27.99 -55.01 19.17
N ILE A 363 26.93 -54.32 18.75
CA ILE A 363 26.56 -53.01 19.28
C ILE A 363 26.23 -53.09 20.77
N ALA A 364 27.02 -52.42 21.61
CA ALA A 364 26.86 -52.39 23.05
C ALA A 364 26.10 -51.13 23.47
N CYS A 365 25.14 -51.29 24.38
CA CYS A 365 24.34 -50.18 24.85
C CYS A 365 25.12 -49.30 25.83
N PHE A 366 25.35 -48.03 25.46
CA PHE A 366 26.02 -47.03 26.29
C PHE A 366 25.34 -46.72 27.64
N THR A 367 24.16 -47.29 27.93
CA THR A 367 23.43 -47.12 29.21
C THR A 367 23.44 -48.37 30.09
N CYS A 368 23.63 -49.58 29.56
CA CYS A 368 23.62 -50.81 30.37
C CYS A 368 24.73 -51.83 30.04
N GLY A 369 25.65 -51.51 29.12
CA GLY A 369 26.77 -52.36 28.70
C GLY A 369 26.40 -53.60 27.88
N LYS A 370 25.14 -54.06 27.93
CA LYS A 370 24.66 -55.26 27.21
C LYS A 370 24.74 -55.07 25.70
N LYS A 371 25.12 -56.14 24.99
CA LYS A 371 25.21 -56.21 23.53
C LYS A 371 23.81 -56.38 22.91
N GLY A 372 23.67 -55.98 21.64
CA GLY A 372 22.48 -56.20 20.81
C GLY A 372 21.54 -54.99 20.64
N HIS A 373 21.76 -53.87 21.34
CA HIS A 373 20.88 -52.69 21.22
C HIS A 373 21.60 -51.35 21.49
N MET A 374 20.99 -50.25 21.02
CA MET A 374 21.43 -48.87 21.29
C MET A 374 20.73 -48.28 22.52
N LYS A 375 21.29 -47.20 23.08
CA LYS A 375 20.69 -46.42 24.19
C LYS A 375 19.20 -46.09 23.99
N ILE A 376 18.79 -45.82 22.75
CA ILE A 376 17.40 -45.46 22.42
C ILE A 376 16.42 -46.65 22.54
N ASN A 377 16.91 -47.89 22.27
CA ASN A 377 16.17 -49.15 22.37
C ASN A 377 16.63 -49.96 23.60
N CYS A 378 16.97 -49.30 24.70
CA CYS A 378 17.40 -49.99 25.91
C CYS A 378 16.20 -50.37 26.79
N PRO A 379 16.04 -51.65 27.20
CA PRO A 379 14.96 -52.05 28.11
C PRO A 379 15.14 -51.50 29.53
N LEU A 380 16.30 -50.91 29.84
CA LEU A 380 16.54 -50.15 31.08
C LEU A 380 16.51 -48.63 30.85
N ARG A 381 16.07 -48.16 29.66
CA ARG A 381 15.71 -46.75 29.48
C ARG A 381 14.35 -46.56 30.13
N THR A 382 14.35 -46.04 31.35
CA THR A 382 13.13 -45.62 32.05
C THR A 382 12.34 -44.64 31.19
N VAL A 383 11.28 -45.16 30.57
CA VAL A 383 10.10 -44.36 30.30
C VAL A 383 9.55 -44.02 31.69
N ALA A 384 9.41 -42.73 32.00
CA ALA A 384 8.65 -42.33 33.17
C ALA A 384 7.18 -42.67 32.90
N ALA A 385 6.76 -43.84 33.35
CA ALA A 385 5.34 -44.17 33.41
C ALA A 385 4.72 -43.23 34.44
N ILE A 386 3.90 -42.31 33.96
CA ILE A 386 2.91 -41.62 34.79
C ILE A 386 1.87 -42.71 35.08
N PRO A 387 1.60 -43.10 36.34
CA PRO A 387 0.45 -43.91 36.64
C PRO A 387 -0.80 -43.07 36.40
N ASP A 388 -1.81 -43.65 35.74
CA ASP A 388 -3.13 -43.04 35.64
C ASP A 388 -3.83 -43.00 37.03
N GLU A 389 -4.89 -42.19 37.12
CA GLU A 389 -5.80 -42.05 38.27
C GLU A 389 -5.28 -41.30 39.52
N GLU A 390 -5.48 -39.97 39.53
CA GLU A 390 -6.31 -39.30 40.55
C GLU A 390 -6.82 -37.95 40.01
N GLU A 391 -8.03 -37.53 40.39
CA GLU A 391 -8.63 -36.27 39.89
C GLU A 391 -8.03 -35.05 40.60
N VAL A 392 -7.46 -34.11 39.82
CA VAL A 392 -6.98 -32.83 40.34
C VAL A 392 -7.95 -31.71 39.96
N ASP A 393 -8.63 -31.16 40.98
CA ASP A 393 -9.48 -29.97 40.82
C ASP A 393 -8.62 -28.74 40.45
N TRP A 394 -8.99 -28.10 39.34
CA TRP A 394 -8.26 -26.95 38.77
C TRP A 394 -8.60 -25.61 39.43
N ASN A 395 -9.48 -25.58 40.43
CA ASN A 395 -10.08 -24.34 40.92
C ASN A 395 -9.34 -23.62 42.07
N ILE A 396 -8.12 -24.07 42.43
CA ILE A 396 -7.27 -23.37 43.42
C ILE A 396 -6.08 -22.69 42.71
N ARG A 397 -6.14 -21.36 42.60
CA ARG A 397 -4.97 -20.52 42.33
C ARG A 397 -4.35 -20.03 43.65
N PRO A 398 -3.07 -20.31 43.93
CA PRO A 398 -2.31 -19.55 44.92
C PRO A 398 -2.21 -18.07 44.52
N MET A 399 -2.09 -17.19 45.52
CA MET A 399 -1.83 -15.75 45.36
C MET A 399 -0.35 -15.45 45.16
#